data_AF-A0A397SB74-F1
#
_entry.id   AF-A0A397SB74-F1
#
_cell.length_a   1.000
_cell.length_b   1.000
_cell.length_c   1.000
_cell.angle_alpha   90.00
_cell.angle_beta   90.00
_cell.angle_gamma   90.00
#
_symmetry.space_group_name_H-M   'P 1'
#
loop_
_entity.id
_entity.type
_entity.pdbx_description
1 polymer ?
#
loop_
_entity_poly.entity_id
_entity_poly.type
_entity_poly.pdbx_seq_one_letter_code
_entity_poly.pdbx_strand_id
1 'polypeptide(L)'
;HNDLESFLSIKDLDPETKVYKGTLYEYETISCLQKNFGIITRRVGGANDSGIDFRGRWILPNYQQLNLVGQCKNSSNKCPPSSVRELEGVLGFESEDTLGILSSKSGFSKYAIKRFVASPRPLILISVIQNGNICERFTWNKSCEKLLDGLEVTLR
;
A
#
# COMPACT_ATOMS: atom_id res chain seq x y z
N HIS A 1 -19.78 1.08 -1.20
CA HIS A 1 -19.06 0.38 -0.12
C HIS A 1 -17.96 1.30 0.39
N ASN A 2 -17.65 1.24 1.69
CA ASN A 2 -16.63 2.11 2.32
C ASN A 2 -15.57 1.33 3.12
N ASP A 3 -15.81 0.04 3.35
CA ASP A 3 -14.96 -0.89 4.07
C ASP A 3 -15.11 -2.30 3.45
N LEU A 4 -14.32 -3.26 3.95
CA LEU A 4 -14.33 -4.64 3.44
C LEU A 4 -15.68 -5.32 3.66
N GLU A 5 -16.30 -5.12 4.82
CA GLU A 5 -17.56 -5.76 5.18
C GLU A 5 -18.70 -5.28 4.26
N SER A 6 -18.84 -3.96 4.08
CA SER A 6 -19.83 -3.39 3.17
C SER A 6 -19.56 -3.75 1.71
N PHE A 7 -18.31 -3.96 1.30
CA PHE A 7 -17.99 -4.45 -0.05
C PHE A 7 -18.43 -5.92 -0.25
N LEU A 8 -18.10 -6.80 0.70
CA LEU A 8 -18.48 -8.22 0.65
C LEU A 8 -20.00 -8.43 0.77
N SER A 9 -20.73 -7.47 1.35
CA SER A 9 -22.19 -7.52 1.46
C SER A 9 -22.95 -7.24 0.15
N ILE A 10 -22.28 -6.71 -0.88
CA ILE A 10 -22.92 -6.38 -2.16
C ILE A 10 -23.29 -7.68 -2.89
N LYS A 11 -24.59 -7.87 -3.11
CA LYS A 11 -25.12 -8.98 -3.90
C LYS A 11 -24.83 -8.74 -5.39
N ASP A 12 -24.73 -9.83 -6.16
CA ASP A 12 -24.63 -9.82 -7.62
C ASP A 12 -23.31 -9.25 -8.21
N LEU A 13 -22.24 -9.15 -7.40
CA LEU A 13 -20.90 -8.96 -7.94
C LEU A 13 -20.32 -10.29 -8.42
N ASP A 14 -19.78 -10.31 -9.65
CA ASP A 14 -19.05 -11.47 -10.16
C ASP A 14 -17.63 -11.49 -9.56
N PRO A 15 -17.32 -12.49 -8.69
CA PRO A 15 -16.04 -12.57 -8.00
C PRO A 15 -14.87 -12.88 -8.94
N GLU A 16 -15.14 -13.32 -10.18
CA GLU A 16 -14.10 -13.66 -11.13
C GLU A 16 -13.54 -12.43 -11.87
N THR A 17 -14.25 -11.31 -11.83
CA THR A 17 -13.85 -10.09 -12.51
C THR A 17 -12.56 -9.48 -11.94
N LYS A 18 -11.75 -8.87 -12.81
CA LYS A 18 -10.55 -8.13 -12.39
C LYS A 18 -10.89 -6.97 -11.45
N VAL A 19 -12.03 -6.32 -11.67
CA VAL A 19 -12.51 -5.21 -10.84
C VAL A 19 -12.81 -5.69 -9.42
N TYR A 20 -13.55 -6.80 -9.27
CA TYR A 20 -13.83 -7.38 -7.96
C TYR A 20 -12.55 -7.80 -7.25
N LYS A 21 -11.70 -8.59 -7.92
CA LYS A 21 -10.44 -9.07 -7.36
C LYS A 21 -9.51 -7.92 -6.96
N GLY A 22 -9.42 -6.86 -7.77
CA GLY A 22 -8.63 -5.66 -7.47
C GLY A 22 -9.17 -4.93 -6.24
N THR A 23 -10.47 -4.62 -6.24
CA THR A 23 -11.15 -3.92 -5.13
C THR A 23 -11.04 -4.70 -3.82
N LEU A 24 -11.19 -6.03 -3.87
CA LEU A 24 -11.01 -6.90 -2.72
C LEU A 24 -9.59 -6.79 -2.17
N TYR A 25 -8.57 -6.84 -3.04
CA TYR A 25 -7.17 -6.76 -2.62
C TYR A 25 -6.81 -5.40 -2.00
N GLU A 26 -7.40 -4.31 -2.49
CA GLU A 26 -7.26 -2.98 -1.89
C GLU A 26 -7.80 -2.96 -0.46
N TYR A 27 -8.99 -3.53 -0.22
CA TYR A 27 -9.56 -3.65 1.12
C TYR A 27 -8.77 -4.58 2.04
N GLU A 28 -8.28 -5.71 1.53
CA GLU A 28 -7.39 -6.61 2.27
C GLU A 28 -6.11 -5.89 2.71
N THR A 29 -5.53 -5.09 1.83
CA THR A 29 -4.34 -4.29 2.12
C THR A 29 -4.62 -3.24 3.20
N ILE A 30 -5.70 -2.48 3.06
CA ILE A 30 -6.16 -1.49 4.05
C ILE A 30 -6.37 -2.14 5.42
N SER A 31 -7.10 -3.26 5.48
CA SER A 31 -7.36 -4.00 6.72
C SER A 31 -6.05 -4.48 7.35
N CYS A 32 -5.11 -5.01 6.57
CA CYS A 32 -3.80 -5.41 7.05
C CYS A 32 -3.02 -4.23 7.65
N LEU A 33 -2.99 -3.09 6.95
CA LEU A 33 -2.33 -1.87 7.41
C LEU A 33 -2.91 -1.35 8.74
N GLN A 34 -4.23 -1.32 8.85
CA GLN A 34 -4.94 -0.89 10.04
C GLN A 34 -4.71 -1.82 11.24
N LYS A 35 -4.86 -3.13 11.05
CA LYS A 35 -4.78 -4.12 12.14
C LYS A 35 -3.36 -4.35 12.66
N ASN A 36 -2.38 -4.42 11.75
CA ASN A 36 -1.03 -4.84 12.11
C ASN A 36 -0.10 -3.67 12.45
N PHE A 37 -0.38 -2.47 11.93
CA PHE A 37 0.53 -1.32 12.04
C PHE A 37 -0.16 -0.07 12.61
N GLY A 38 -1.46 -0.12 12.91
CA GLY A 38 -2.21 1.02 13.45
C GLY A 38 -2.35 2.17 12.44
N ILE A 39 -2.16 1.90 11.15
CA ILE A 39 -2.19 2.92 10.11
C ILE A 39 -3.64 3.23 9.77
N ILE A 40 -4.05 4.49 9.95
CA ILE A 40 -5.41 4.95 9.66
C ILE A 40 -5.50 5.23 8.16
N THR A 41 -6.14 4.32 7.42
CA THR A 41 -6.28 4.42 5.97
C THR A 41 -7.73 4.38 5.52
N ARG A 42 -8.00 4.95 4.34
CA ARG A 42 -9.28 4.89 3.64
C ARG A 42 -9.05 4.68 2.14
N ARG A 43 -9.86 3.81 1.53
CA ARG A 43 -9.89 3.60 0.08
C ARG A 43 -10.36 4.88 -0.63
N VAL A 44 -9.66 5.28 -1.67
CA VAL A 44 -10.04 6.41 -2.53
C VAL A 44 -10.19 6.03 -4.01
N GLY A 45 -9.85 4.79 -4.37
CA GLY A 45 -9.79 4.34 -5.76
C GLY A 45 -11.11 4.47 -6.54
N GLY A 46 -11.01 4.94 -7.78
CA GLY A 46 -12.11 5.24 -8.70
C GLY A 46 -11.63 5.84 -10.03
N ALA A 47 -12.53 6.09 -10.98
CA ALA A 47 -12.13 6.76 -12.23
C ALA A 47 -11.51 8.14 -11.93
N ASN A 48 -10.35 8.45 -12.55
CA ASN A 48 -9.56 9.68 -12.38
C ASN A 48 -8.77 9.84 -11.06
N ASP A 49 -8.45 8.76 -10.34
CA ASP A 49 -7.69 8.79 -9.08
C ASP A 49 -6.15 8.90 -9.24
N SER A 50 -5.66 9.09 -10.47
CA SER A 50 -4.23 9.11 -10.80
C SER A 50 -3.45 7.87 -10.33
N GLY A 51 -4.15 6.73 -10.19
CA GLY A 51 -3.57 5.47 -9.76
C GLY A 51 -3.36 5.35 -8.24
N ILE A 52 -4.06 6.13 -7.42
CA ILE A 52 -4.03 6.01 -5.95
C ILE A 52 -5.23 5.20 -5.47
N ASP A 53 -4.97 4.06 -4.84
CA ASP A 53 -6.02 3.18 -4.34
C ASP A 53 -6.47 3.57 -2.92
N PHE A 54 -5.55 4.07 -2.10
CA PHE A 54 -5.85 4.51 -0.73
C PHE A 54 -4.98 5.68 -0.26
N ARG A 55 -5.51 6.40 0.72
CA ARG A 55 -4.81 7.48 1.44
C ARG A 55 -4.94 7.25 2.93
N GLY A 56 -4.04 7.82 3.72
CA GLY A 56 -4.10 7.66 5.15
C GLY A 56 -3.12 8.51 5.93
N ARG A 57 -3.02 8.18 7.22
CA ARG A 57 -2.08 8.74 8.17
C ARG A 57 -1.53 7.65 9.06
N TRP A 58 -0.25 7.77 9.40
CA TRP A 58 0.39 6.94 10.40
C TRP A 58 0.79 7.82 11.58
N ILE A 59 0.25 7.50 12.75
CA ILE A 59 0.62 8.15 14.02
C ILE A 59 1.68 7.27 14.66
N LEU A 60 2.89 7.80 14.76
CA LEU A 60 4.04 7.09 15.32
C LEU A 60 4.06 7.21 16.86
N PRO A 61 4.80 6.35 17.59
CA PRO A 61 4.89 6.40 19.04
C PRO A 61 5.43 7.73 19.61
N ASN A 62 6.22 8.47 18.82
CA ASN A 62 6.70 9.81 19.15
C ASN A 62 5.67 10.92 18.86
N TYR A 63 4.41 10.57 18.59
CA TYR A 63 3.31 11.46 18.21
C TYR A 63 3.46 12.18 16.86
N GLN A 64 4.51 11.86 16.08
CA GLN A 64 4.63 12.35 14.71
C GLN A 64 3.52 11.74 13.85
N GLN A 65 2.89 12.59 13.03
CA GLN A 65 1.86 12.18 12.09
C GLN A 65 2.38 12.28 10.67
N LEU A 66 2.49 11.13 10.00
CA LEU A 66 2.91 11.05 8.60
C LEU A 66 1.70 10.84 7.70
N ASN A 67 1.61 11.63 6.63
CA ASN A 67 0.65 11.37 5.56
C ASN A 67 1.14 10.21 4.70
N LEU A 68 0.21 9.47 4.11
CA LEU A 68 0.54 8.43 3.15
C LEU A 68 -0.46 8.33 2.01
N VAL A 69 0.05 7.84 0.90
CA VAL A 69 -0.71 7.41 -0.27
C VAL A 69 -0.26 6.00 -0.64
N GLY A 70 -1.14 5.20 -1.26
CA GLY A 70 -0.75 3.88 -1.67
C GLY A 70 -1.46 3.33 -2.89
N GLN A 71 -0.80 2.37 -3.52
CA GLN A 71 -1.25 1.64 -4.69
C GLN A 71 -1.20 0.14 -4.42
N CYS A 72 -2.10 -0.59 -5.03
CA CYS A 72 -2.33 -2.02 -4.87
C CYS A 72 -2.25 -2.68 -6.25
N LYS A 73 -1.33 -3.63 -6.41
CA LYS A 73 -1.20 -4.41 -7.65
C LYS A 73 -1.61 -5.86 -7.39
N ASN A 74 -2.83 -6.19 -7.81
CA ASN A 74 -3.34 -7.57 -7.79
C ASN A 74 -3.10 -8.28 -9.13
N SER A 75 -1.85 -8.68 -9.37
CA SER A 75 -1.43 -9.42 -10.56
C SER A 75 -0.80 -10.75 -10.17
N SER A 76 -0.94 -11.76 -11.03
CA SER A 76 -0.24 -13.05 -10.89
C SER A 76 1.27 -12.91 -11.05
N ASN A 77 1.71 -11.90 -11.81
CA ASN A 77 3.12 -11.61 -12.03
C ASN A 77 3.66 -10.63 -10.99
N LYS A 78 4.92 -10.86 -10.57
CA LYS A 78 5.65 -9.98 -9.66
C LYS A 78 5.61 -8.53 -10.12
N CYS A 79 5.40 -7.62 -9.18
CA CYS A 79 5.29 -6.20 -9.44
C CYS A 79 6.57 -5.65 -10.12
N PRO A 80 6.44 -4.95 -11.27
CA PRO A 80 7.56 -4.45 -12.05
C PRO A 80 8.15 -3.14 -11.48
N PRO A 81 9.36 -2.74 -11.89
CA PRO A 81 9.94 -1.45 -11.50
C PRO A 81 9.16 -0.24 -12.01
N SER A 82 8.33 -0.39 -13.05
CA SER A 82 7.47 0.70 -13.53
C SER A 82 6.45 1.13 -12.48
N SER A 83 5.89 0.21 -11.70
CA SER A 83 4.96 0.55 -10.62
C SER A 83 5.62 1.40 -9.52
N VAL A 84 6.91 1.17 -9.25
CA VAL A 84 7.66 2.00 -8.30
C VAL A 84 7.81 3.43 -8.86
N ARG A 85 8.12 3.55 -10.15
CA ARG A 85 8.23 4.87 -10.83
C ARG A 85 6.90 5.61 -10.91
N GLU A 86 5.82 4.89 -11.13
CA GLU A 86 4.45 5.42 -11.11
C GLU A 86 4.15 6.06 -9.75
N LEU A 87 4.37 5.31 -8.65
CA LEU A 87 4.19 5.83 -7.30
C LEU A 87 5.12 7.01 -6.97
N GLU A 88 6.36 7.00 -7.45
CA GLU A 88 7.26 8.15 -7.32
C GLU A 88 6.73 9.40 -8.01
N GLY A 89 6.11 9.23 -9.18
CA GLY A 89 5.43 10.30 -9.91
C GLY A 89 4.26 10.86 -9.10
N VAL A 90 3.44 9.99 -8.51
CA VAL A 90 2.34 10.38 -7.60
C VAL A 90 2.86 11.21 -6.44
N LEU A 91 3.89 10.72 -5.74
CA LEU A 91 4.49 11.45 -4.62
C LEU A 91 5.04 12.82 -5.02
N GLY A 92 5.32 13.06 -6.30
CA GLY A 92 5.74 14.38 -6.80
C GLY A 92 4.69 15.48 -6.66
N PHE A 93 3.44 15.13 -6.44
CA PHE A 93 2.35 16.07 -6.20
C PHE A 93 1.90 16.10 -4.73
N GLU A 94 2.54 15.31 -3.87
CA GLU A 94 2.24 15.26 -2.43
C GLU A 94 3.25 16.10 -1.63
N SER A 95 2.97 16.36 -0.35
CA SER A 95 3.95 17.02 0.54
C SER A 95 5.22 16.17 0.68
N GLU A 96 6.38 16.81 0.88
CA GLU A 96 7.71 16.15 0.84
C GLU A 96 7.83 14.93 1.76
N ASP A 97 7.18 14.95 2.92
CA ASP A 97 7.22 13.85 3.91
C ASP A 97 6.11 12.80 3.75
N THR A 98 5.38 12.80 2.62
CA THR A 98 4.32 11.82 2.37
C THR A 98 4.91 10.46 2.03
N LEU A 99 4.55 9.45 2.80
CA LEU A 99 4.96 8.06 2.55
C LEU A 99 4.21 7.48 1.35
N GLY A 100 4.94 6.79 0.46
CA GLY A 100 4.34 5.99 -0.59
C GLY A 100 4.31 4.51 -0.22
N ILE A 101 3.14 3.88 -0.24
CA ILE A 101 3.00 2.44 -0.01
C ILE A 101 2.66 1.75 -1.34
N LEU A 102 3.48 0.80 -1.76
CA LEU A 102 3.16 -0.09 -2.88
C LEU A 102 2.88 -1.49 -2.35
N SER A 103 1.64 -1.93 -2.53
CA SER A 103 1.16 -3.26 -2.17
C SER A 103 1.14 -4.18 -3.40
N SER A 104 1.61 -5.43 -3.25
CA SER A 104 1.58 -6.43 -4.33
C SER A 104 1.28 -7.84 -3.83
N LYS A 105 0.25 -8.48 -4.41
CA LYS A 105 -0.18 -9.82 -4.01
C LYS A 105 0.85 -10.91 -4.33
N SER A 106 1.53 -10.77 -5.45
CA SER A 106 2.57 -11.70 -5.92
C SER A 106 3.99 -11.25 -5.56
N GLY A 107 4.11 -10.21 -4.72
CA GLY A 107 5.38 -9.61 -4.34
C GLY A 107 6.05 -8.82 -5.48
N PHE A 108 7.37 -8.67 -5.40
CA PHE A 108 8.12 -7.70 -6.22
C PHE A 108 9.23 -8.36 -7.02
N SER A 109 9.43 -7.89 -8.25
CA SER A 109 10.54 -8.32 -9.10
C SER A 109 11.89 -7.84 -8.53
N LYS A 110 12.99 -8.51 -8.88
CA LYS A 110 14.35 -8.07 -8.49
C LYS A 110 14.63 -6.63 -8.91
N TYR A 111 14.14 -6.23 -10.09
CA TYR A 111 14.30 -4.87 -10.60
C TYR A 111 13.44 -3.85 -9.87
N ALA A 112 12.23 -4.22 -9.43
CA ALA A 112 11.40 -3.36 -8.57
C ALA A 112 12.08 -3.08 -7.22
N ILE A 113 12.62 -4.12 -6.58
CA ILE A 113 13.40 -3.97 -5.35
C ILE A 113 14.61 -3.05 -5.56
N LYS A 114 15.36 -3.23 -6.66
CA LYS A 114 16.48 -2.33 -7.00
C LYS A 114 16.03 -0.87 -7.16
N ARG A 115 14.92 -0.61 -7.86
CA ARG A 115 14.38 0.75 -8.04
C ARG A 115 13.93 1.37 -6.70
N PHE A 116 13.26 0.58 -5.87
CA PHE A 116 12.78 0.95 -4.54
C PHE A 116 13.93 1.38 -3.62
N VAL A 117 15.00 0.58 -3.55
CA VAL A 117 16.20 0.91 -2.76
C VAL A 117 16.87 2.20 -3.27
N ALA A 118 16.91 2.39 -4.59
CA ALA A 118 17.49 3.59 -5.21
C ALA A 118 16.54 4.81 -5.23
N SER A 119 15.34 4.70 -4.67
CA SER A 119 14.36 5.80 -4.73
C SER A 119 14.71 6.91 -3.75
N PRO A 120 14.70 8.18 -4.17
CA PRO A 120 14.83 9.31 -3.26
C PRO A 120 13.52 9.57 -2.49
N ARG A 121 12.42 8.88 -2.82
CA ARG A 121 11.12 9.04 -2.16
C ARG A 121 11.00 8.10 -0.96
N PRO A 122 10.27 8.49 0.10
CA PRO A 122 10.04 7.64 1.27
C PRO A 122 9.02 6.56 0.92
N LEU A 123 9.51 5.36 0.58
CA LEU A 123 8.68 4.27 0.09
C LEU A 123 8.62 3.11 1.08
N ILE A 124 7.48 2.41 1.07
CA ILE A 124 7.23 1.14 1.74
C ILE A 124 6.72 0.13 0.71
N LEU A 125 7.27 -1.07 0.72
CA LEU A 125 6.73 -2.22 0.00
C LEU A 125 6.03 -3.17 0.96
N ILE A 126 4.81 -3.54 0.60
CA ILE A 126 4.02 -4.51 1.35
C ILE A 126 3.56 -5.66 0.45
N SER A 127 3.66 -6.89 0.96
CA SER A 127 3.05 -8.07 0.34
C SER A 127 1.98 -8.61 1.28
N VAL A 128 0.72 -8.46 0.88
CA VAL A 128 -0.43 -8.99 1.61
C VAL A 128 -0.94 -10.25 0.89
N ILE A 129 -1.06 -11.36 1.61
CA ILE A 129 -1.50 -12.66 1.10
C ILE A 129 -2.57 -13.27 2.01
N GLN A 130 -3.11 -14.43 1.61
CA GLN A 130 -4.16 -15.15 2.36
C GLN A 130 -5.34 -14.26 2.76
N ASN A 131 -5.90 -13.57 1.76
CA ASN A 131 -7.08 -12.70 1.91
C ASN A 131 -6.92 -11.61 2.98
N GLY A 132 -5.76 -10.95 3.02
CA GLY A 132 -5.51 -9.87 3.99
C GLY A 132 -4.91 -10.31 5.33
N ASN A 133 -4.84 -11.61 5.60
CA ASN A 133 -4.47 -12.11 6.93
C ASN A 133 -2.96 -12.17 7.18
N ILE A 134 -2.16 -12.36 6.13
CA ILE A 134 -0.71 -12.44 6.28
C ILE A 134 -0.04 -11.28 5.56
N CYS A 135 0.77 -10.54 6.31
CA CYS A 135 1.74 -9.59 5.79
C CYS A 135 3.07 -10.29 5.57
N GLU A 136 3.27 -10.88 4.39
CA GLU A 136 4.50 -11.63 4.05
C GLU A 136 5.73 -10.71 3.99
N ARG A 137 5.53 -9.44 3.62
CA ARG A 137 6.59 -8.44 3.56
C ARG A 137 6.06 -7.10 4.03
N PHE A 138 6.84 -6.42 4.87
CA PHE A 138 6.70 -5.01 5.18
C PHE A 138 8.11 -4.43 5.27
N THR A 139 8.52 -3.61 4.31
CA THR A 139 9.88 -3.07 4.25
C THR A 139 9.89 -1.64 3.73
N TRP A 140 10.75 -0.80 4.28
CA TRP A 140 10.92 0.59 3.87
C TRP A 140 12.34 0.85 3.34
N ASN A 141 12.48 1.86 2.49
CA ASN A 141 13.78 2.24 1.93
C ASN A 141 14.50 3.27 2.81
N LYS A 142 15.76 3.58 2.46
CA LYS A 142 16.60 4.55 3.19
C LYS A 142 15.99 5.95 3.29
N SER A 143 15.22 6.37 2.29
CA SER A 143 14.56 7.68 2.31
C SER A 143 13.42 7.71 3.33
N CYS A 144 12.69 6.61 3.47
CA CYS A 144 11.62 6.43 4.45
C CYS A 144 12.15 6.29 5.87
N GLU A 145 13.30 5.66 6.05
CA GLU A 145 13.97 5.47 7.36
C GLU A 145 14.19 6.80 8.10
N LYS A 146 14.49 7.89 7.38
CA LYS A 146 14.65 9.23 7.97
C LYS A 146 13.37 9.76 8.65
N LEU A 147 12.21 9.31 8.20
CA LEU A 147 10.90 9.69 8.75
C LEU A 147 10.41 8.73 9.82
N LEU A 148 10.99 7.53 9.85
CA LEU A 148 10.61 6.43 10.74
C LEU A 148 11.69 6.16 11.80
N ASP A 149 12.58 7.13 12.06
CA ASP A 149 13.72 6.93 12.95
C ASP A 149 13.27 6.47 14.36
N GLY A 150 13.88 5.42 14.87
CA GLY A 150 13.54 4.78 16.14
C GLY A 150 12.31 3.86 16.14
N LEU A 151 11.67 3.59 14.99
CA LEU A 151 10.61 2.57 14.89
C LEU A 151 11.18 1.17 14.65
N GLU A 152 10.95 0.29 15.62
CA GLU A 152 11.04 -1.15 15.40
C GLU A 152 9.64 -1.71 15.08
N VAL A 153 9.50 -2.33 13.91
CA VAL A 153 8.26 -3.00 13.53
C VAL A 153 8.42 -4.50 13.80
N THR A 154 7.84 -4.95 14.91
CA THR A 154 7.69 -6.37 15.21
C THR A 154 6.39 -6.86 14.57
N LEU A 155 6.51 -7.66 13.51
CA LEU A 155 5.36 -8.37 12.95
C LEU A 155 4.84 -9.36 14.00
N ARG A 156 3.57 -9.21 14.39
CA ARG A 156 2.87 -10.15 15.28
C ARG A 156 2.34 -11.35 14.51
#